data_AF-A0A7J7KHP0-F1
#
_entry.id   AF-A0A7J7KHP0-F1
#
_cell.length_a   1.000
_cell.length_b   1.000
_cell.length_c   1.000
_cell.angle_alpha   90.00
_cell.angle_beta   90.00
_cell.angle_gamma   90.00
#
_symmetry.space_group_name_H-M   'P 1'
#
loop_
_entity.id
_entity.type
_entity.pdbx_description
1 polymer ?
#
loop_
_entity_poly.entity_id
_entity_poly.type
_entity_poly.pdbx_seq_one_letter_code
_entity_poly.pdbx_strand_id
1 'polypeptide(L)'
;MATEYVQLCVVVFELETALQMDNEEFEKKYRAAKPSPGDFDIVMTCKSGKRSKLAMQLFHRYGYKYTRVYLGSFDEYSTKKSHISILPKSQDNTRKHSTLEIETVEEESENVEPKAQTDEAVGLAKSESNEKEDEWEEAVDSASKIENDESA
;
A
#
# COMPACT_ATOMS: atom_id res chain seq x y z
N MET A 1 -12.72 -5.95 -24.95
CA MET A 1 -11.40 -5.35 -24.72
C MET A 1 -10.93 -5.85 -23.37
N ALA A 2 -9.72 -6.41 -23.28
CA ALA A 2 -9.18 -6.85 -21.99
C ALA A 2 -8.77 -5.60 -21.20
N THR A 3 -9.31 -5.42 -20.01
CA THR A 3 -8.87 -4.37 -19.09
C THR A 3 -7.55 -4.82 -18.49
N GLU A 4 -6.46 -4.16 -18.85
CA GLU A 4 -5.15 -4.43 -18.25
C GLU A 4 -5.07 -3.69 -16.91
N TYR A 5 -4.80 -4.44 -15.85
CA TYR A 5 -4.57 -3.86 -14.52
C TYR A 5 -3.08 -3.65 -14.32
N VAL A 6 -2.69 -2.41 -14.07
CA VAL A 6 -1.31 -2.04 -13.76
C VAL A 6 -1.20 -1.82 -12.26
N GLN A 7 -0.33 -2.57 -11.60
CA GLN A 7 -0.03 -2.38 -10.18
C GLN A 7 1.23 -1.54 -10.01
N LEU A 8 1.09 -0.43 -9.28
CA LEU A 8 2.15 0.52 -9.03
C LEU A 8 2.51 0.54 -7.53
N CYS A 9 3.79 0.34 -7.19
CA CYS A 9 4.28 0.44 -5.82
C CYS A 9 5.03 1.76 -5.66
N VAL A 10 4.37 2.78 -5.09
CA VAL A 10 4.98 4.08 -4.77
C VAL A 10 4.98 4.26 -3.26
N VAL A 11 6.13 4.69 -2.73
CA VAL A 11 6.21 5.01 -1.30
C VAL A 11 5.49 6.34 -1.05
N VAL A 12 4.63 6.39 -0.03
CA VAL A 12 3.72 7.54 0.19
C VAL A 12 4.46 8.88 0.32
N PHE A 13 5.67 8.91 0.88
CA PHE A 13 6.46 10.14 0.99
C PHE A 13 7.03 10.62 -0.35
N GLU A 14 7.25 9.72 -1.32
CA GLU A 14 7.69 10.08 -2.68
C GLU A 14 6.52 10.35 -3.62
N LEU A 15 5.28 10.08 -3.18
CA LEU A 15 4.12 10.12 -4.06
C LEU A 15 3.89 11.52 -4.62
N GLU A 16 4.08 12.55 -3.81
CA GLU A 16 3.96 13.93 -4.25
C GLU A 16 4.94 14.25 -5.39
N THR A 17 6.22 13.91 -5.22
CA THR A 17 7.22 14.06 -6.28
C THR A 17 6.86 13.23 -7.51
N ALA A 18 6.38 11.99 -7.34
CA ALA A 18 5.98 11.12 -8.43
C ALA A 18 4.80 11.69 -9.24
N LEU A 19 3.84 12.35 -8.60
CA LEU A 19 2.71 12.99 -9.29
C LEU A 19 3.12 14.25 -10.05
N GLN A 20 4.24 14.87 -9.70
CA GLN A 20 4.79 16.05 -10.39
C GLN A 20 5.78 15.71 -11.52
N MET A 21 6.38 14.51 -11.52
CA MET A 21 7.29 14.05 -12.59
C MET A 21 6.61 14.09 -13.97
N ASP A 22 7.39 14.27 -15.03
CA ASP A 22 6.88 14.06 -16.38
C ASP A 22 6.59 12.56 -16.64
N ASN A 23 5.91 12.27 -17.75
CA ASN A 23 5.50 10.91 -18.07
C ASN A 23 6.70 9.99 -18.39
N GLU A 24 7.76 10.51 -19.01
CA GLU A 24 8.93 9.73 -19.42
C GLU A 24 9.78 9.33 -18.20
N GLU A 25 10.02 10.27 -17.29
CA GLU A 25 10.71 10.04 -16.02
C GLU A 25 9.93 9.08 -15.12
N PHE A 26 8.60 9.26 -15.06
CA PHE A 26 7.73 8.38 -14.29
C PHE A 26 7.77 6.94 -14.83
N GLU A 27 7.64 6.77 -16.14
CA GLU A 27 7.69 5.45 -16.78
C GLU A 27 9.07 4.80 -16.62
N LYS A 28 10.16 5.59 -16.72
CA LYS A 28 11.51 5.09 -16.47
C LYS A 28 11.71 4.63 -15.03
N LYS A 29 11.18 5.37 -14.04
CA LYS A 29 11.34 5.06 -12.61
C LYS A 29 10.46 3.90 -12.17
N TYR A 30 9.19 3.90 -12.56
CA TYR A 30 8.19 2.95 -12.07
C TYR A 30 7.83 1.84 -13.05
N ARG A 31 8.35 1.89 -14.28
CA ARG A 31 8.11 0.90 -15.36
C ARG A 31 6.62 0.74 -15.67
N ALA A 32 5.88 1.82 -15.54
CA ALA A 32 4.44 1.88 -15.72
C ALA A 32 4.06 3.28 -16.21
N ALA A 33 3.02 3.35 -17.04
CA ALA A 33 2.48 4.64 -17.46
C ALA A 33 1.96 5.43 -16.25
N LYS A 34 2.24 6.73 -16.25
CA LYS A 34 1.71 7.65 -15.24
C LYS A 34 0.19 7.74 -15.38
N PRO A 35 -0.59 7.59 -14.29
CA PRO A 35 -2.02 7.78 -14.35
C PRO A 35 -2.36 9.24 -14.68
N SER A 36 -3.45 9.46 -15.41
CA SER A 36 -4.01 10.77 -15.70
C SER A 36 -5.01 11.20 -14.62
N PRO A 37 -5.15 12.50 -14.32
CA PRO A 37 -6.18 13.00 -13.38
C PRO A 37 -7.63 12.61 -13.73
N GLY A 38 -7.89 12.33 -15.02
CA GLY A 38 -9.19 11.89 -15.52
C GLY A 38 -9.41 10.38 -15.51
N ASP A 39 -8.39 9.59 -15.15
CA ASP A 39 -8.52 8.13 -15.14
C ASP A 39 -9.46 7.67 -14.04
N PHE A 40 -10.22 6.62 -14.36
CA PHE A 40 -11.12 5.95 -13.43
C PHE A 40 -10.45 4.71 -12.84
N ASP A 41 -11.05 4.18 -11.78
CA ASP A 41 -10.66 2.91 -11.17
C ASP A 41 -9.24 2.85 -10.57
N ILE A 42 -8.69 4.01 -10.18
CA ILE A 42 -7.47 4.08 -9.38
C ILE A 42 -7.80 3.64 -7.95
N VAL A 43 -7.31 2.46 -7.56
CA VAL A 43 -7.52 1.91 -6.22
C VAL A 43 -6.23 1.95 -5.41
N MET A 44 -6.25 2.69 -4.30
CA MET A 44 -5.15 2.79 -3.36
C MET A 44 -5.24 1.68 -2.31
N THR A 45 -4.14 0.96 -2.12
CA THR A 45 -3.99 -0.12 -1.14
C THR A 45 -2.65 0.04 -0.41
N CYS A 46 -2.52 -0.55 0.78
CA CYS A 46 -1.24 -0.63 1.50
C CYS A 46 -1.25 -1.88 2.38
N LYS A 47 -0.56 -1.84 3.54
CA LYS A 47 -0.63 -2.92 4.54
C LYS A 47 -1.98 -2.93 5.27
N SER A 48 -2.29 -1.83 5.98
CA SER A 48 -3.41 -1.72 6.93
C SER A 48 -4.44 -0.63 6.61
N GLY A 49 -4.38 -0.03 5.42
CA GLY A 49 -5.29 1.04 4.96
C GLY A 49 -4.88 2.47 5.34
N LYS A 50 -4.06 2.69 6.38
CA LYS A 50 -3.69 4.03 6.86
C LYS A 50 -3.00 4.89 5.78
N ARG A 51 -1.96 4.34 5.16
CA ARG A 51 -1.17 5.01 4.10
C ARG A 51 -1.98 5.24 2.83
N SER A 52 -2.91 4.35 2.52
CA SER A 52 -3.79 4.48 1.36
C SER A 52 -4.72 5.69 1.47
N LYS A 53 -5.21 6.00 2.67
CA LYS A 53 -6.00 7.23 2.91
C LYS A 53 -5.19 8.49 2.64
N LEU A 54 -3.96 8.56 3.14
CA LEU A 54 -3.06 9.70 2.90
C LEU A 54 -2.75 9.84 1.40
N ALA A 55 -2.48 8.72 0.74
CA ALA A 55 -2.22 8.70 -0.70
C ALA A 55 -3.44 9.21 -1.50
N MET A 56 -4.66 8.79 -1.14
CA MET A 56 -5.89 9.30 -1.75
C MET A 56 -6.04 10.82 -1.57
N GLN A 57 -5.77 11.35 -0.37
CA GLN A 57 -5.80 12.80 -0.14
C GLN A 57 -4.79 13.54 -1.02
N LEU A 58 -3.58 13.00 -1.18
CA LEU A 58 -2.59 13.54 -2.12
C LEU A 58 -3.12 13.53 -3.55
N PHE A 59 -3.61 12.40 -4.04
CA PHE A 59 -4.21 12.30 -5.39
C PHE A 59 -5.31 13.35 -5.60
N HIS A 60 -6.20 13.54 -4.63
CA HIS A 60 -7.26 14.56 -4.72
C HIS A 60 -6.68 15.98 -4.80
N ARG A 61 -5.64 16.30 -4.01
CA ARG A 61 -4.95 17.60 -4.10
C ARG A 61 -4.33 17.85 -5.48
N TYR A 62 -3.86 16.79 -6.15
CA TYR A 62 -3.31 16.85 -7.50
C TYR A 62 -4.37 16.72 -8.61
N GLY A 63 -5.66 16.79 -8.27
CA GLY A 63 -6.76 16.86 -9.24
C GLY A 63 -7.29 15.52 -9.73
N TYR A 64 -6.83 14.40 -9.17
CA TYR A 64 -7.38 13.07 -9.48
C TYR A 64 -8.71 12.91 -8.74
N LYS A 65 -9.82 12.88 -9.49
CA LYS A 65 -11.17 12.90 -8.89
C LYS A 65 -11.74 11.50 -8.64
N TYR A 66 -11.29 10.50 -9.40
CA TYR A 66 -11.90 9.18 -9.43
C TYR A 66 -11.01 8.12 -8.77
N THR A 67 -10.59 8.39 -7.53
CA THR A 67 -9.78 7.45 -6.75
C THR A 67 -10.59 6.79 -5.64
N ARG A 68 -10.24 5.56 -5.29
CA ARG A 68 -10.88 4.77 -4.22
C ARG A 68 -9.82 4.18 -3.31
N VAL A 69 -10.16 3.99 -2.03
CA VAL A 69 -9.28 3.33 -1.06
C VAL A 69 -9.88 2.00 -0.64
N TYR A 70 -9.10 0.94 -0.74
CA TYR A 70 -9.45 -0.31 -0.08
C TYR A 70 -8.92 -0.31 1.37
N LEU A 71 -9.82 -0.02 2.31
CA LEU A 71 -9.49 0.15 3.73
C LEU A 71 -8.92 -1.12 4.36
N GLY A 72 -9.45 -2.28 3.99
CA GLY A 72 -8.96 -3.59 4.42
C GLY A 72 -7.52 -3.85 4.03
N SER A 73 -7.12 -3.33 2.86
CA SER A 73 -5.76 -3.40 2.35
C SER A 73 -5.21 -4.84 2.38
N PHE A 74 -3.89 -5.01 2.44
CA PHE A 74 -3.28 -6.34 2.45
C PHE A 74 -3.66 -7.19 3.66
N ASP A 75 -3.80 -6.60 4.85
CA ASP A 75 -4.09 -7.35 6.09
C ASP A 75 -5.46 -8.07 6.01
N GLU A 76 -6.50 -7.39 5.53
CA GLU A 76 -7.81 -8.02 5.32
C GLU A 76 -7.78 -9.03 4.16
N TYR A 77 -7.11 -8.66 3.06
CA TYR A 77 -7.00 -9.52 1.88
C TYR A 77 -6.29 -10.84 2.17
N SER A 78 -5.17 -10.78 2.89
CA SER A 78 -4.38 -11.96 3.28
C SER A 78 -5.15 -12.87 4.23
N THR A 79 -5.90 -12.29 5.18
CA THR A 79 -6.77 -13.04 6.11
C THR A 79 -7.93 -13.73 5.38
N LYS A 80 -8.55 -13.08 4.38
CA LYS A 80 -9.62 -13.70 3.58
C LYS A 80 -9.10 -14.84 2.71
N LYS A 81 -7.89 -14.72 2.17
CA LYS A 81 -7.23 -15.80 1.43
C LYS A 81 -6.88 -16.99 2.32
N SER A 82 -6.47 -16.76 3.56
CA SER A 82 -6.21 -17.85 4.51
C SER A 82 -7.50 -18.52 5.01
N HIS A 83 -8.65 -17.83 4.97
CA HIS A 83 -9.94 -18.43 5.31
C HIS A 83 -10.56 -19.27 4.16
N ILE A 84 -9.94 -19.28 2.99
CA ILE A 84 -10.33 -20.13 1.85
C ILE A 84 -9.74 -21.55 1.97
N SER A 85 -8.82 -21.81 2.90
CA SER A 85 -8.14 -23.12 3.03
C SER A 85 -8.78 -24.12 4.00
N ILE A 86 -9.99 -23.87 4.55
CA ILE A 86 -10.73 -24.91 5.29
C ILE A 86 -12.24 -24.84 5.00
N LEU A 87 -12.62 -24.79 3.72
CA LEU A 87 -13.94 -25.32 3.38
C LEU A 87 -13.80 -26.84 3.37
N PRO A 88 -14.60 -27.60 4.15
CA PRO A 88 -14.62 -29.05 4.02
C PRO A 88 -14.91 -29.36 2.55
N LYS A 89 -14.05 -30.17 1.92
CA LYS A 89 -14.30 -30.71 0.58
C LYS A 89 -15.64 -31.44 0.64
N SER A 90 -16.74 -30.80 0.24
CA SER A 90 -18.02 -31.48 0.12
C SER A 90 -17.83 -32.56 -0.94
N GLN A 91 -18.00 -33.82 -0.55
CA GLN A 91 -18.03 -34.95 -1.48
C GLN A 91 -19.33 -34.94 -2.29
N ASP A 92 -19.60 -33.85 -2.98
CA ASP A 92 -20.68 -33.76 -3.96
C ASP A 92 -20.05 -33.84 -5.35
N ASN A 93 -19.71 -35.08 -5.72
CA ASN A 93 -19.45 -35.44 -7.10
C ASN A 93 -20.76 -35.33 -7.88
N THR A 94 -21.08 -34.15 -8.42
CA THR A 94 -21.75 -34.06 -9.72
C THR A 94 -21.64 -32.66 -10.36
N ARG A 95 -21.14 -32.67 -11.60
CA ARG A 95 -21.25 -31.67 -12.69
C ARG A 95 -20.18 -30.56 -12.81
N LYS A 96 -19.10 -30.96 -13.49
CA LYS A 96 -18.49 -30.36 -14.70
C LYS A 96 -18.67 -28.84 -14.92
N HIS A 97 -17.64 -28.07 -14.58
CA HIS A 97 -17.05 -27.09 -15.50
C HIS A 97 -15.57 -26.91 -15.11
N SER A 98 -14.69 -26.88 -16.11
CA SER A 98 -13.22 -26.97 -15.97
C SER A 98 -12.62 -25.78 -15.23
N THR A 99 -11.91 -26.05 -14.14
CA THR A 99 -10.95 -25.12 -13.53
C THR A 99 -9.58 -25.78 -13.56
N LEU A 100 -8.60 -25.07 -14.11
CA LEU A 100 -7.19 -25.46 -14.11
C LEU A 100 -6.67 -25.39 -12.66
N GLU A 101 -6.30 -26.53 -12.09
CA GLU A 101 -5.63 -26.60 -10.79
C GLU A 101 -4.12 -26.36 -10.99
N ILE A 102 -3.57 -25.39 -10.25
CA ILE A 102 -2.11 -25.22 -10.11
C ILE A 102 -1.72 -26.07 -8.91
N GLU A 103 -0.99 -27.16 -9.16
CA GLU A 103 -0.37 -27.97 -8.11
C GLU A 103 0.84 -27.22 -7.52
N THR A 104 0.83 -26.99 -6.21
CA THR A 104 2.05 -26.62 -5.47
C THR A 104 2.62 -27.86 -4.82
N VAL A 105 3.82 -28.24 -5.24
CA VAL A 105 4.63 -29.28 -4.61
C VAL A 105 5.17 -28.72 -3.29
N GLU A 106 4.80 -29.36 -2.17
CA GLU A 106 5.37 -29.12 -0.85
C GLU A 106 6.65 -29.96 -0.71
N GLU A 107 7.78 -29.32 -0.47
CA GLU A 107 8.94 -29.97 0.15
C GLU A 107 9.03 -29.46 1.58
N GLU A 108 8.68 -30.34 2.53
CA GLU A 108 9.02 -30.22 3.94
C GLU A 108 10.54 -30.42 4.11
N SER A 109 11.20 -29.55 4.87
CA SER A 109 12.19 -30.05 5.83
C SER A 109 12.49 -29.03 6.93
N GLU A 110 12.15 -29.48 8.14
CA GLU A 110 12.89 -29.32 9.41
C GLU A 110 12.94 -27.96 10.12
N ASN A 111 12.04 -27.90 11.10
CA ASN A 111 12.15 -27.27 12.42
C ASN A 111 13.56 -27.30 13.05
N VAL A 112 14.10 -26.13 13.43
CA VAL A 112 15.10 -26.01 14.50
C VAL A 112 14.76 -24.79 15.37
N GLU A 113 14.37 -25.08 16.62
CA GLU A 113 14.13 -24.11 17.70
C GLU A 113 15.43 -23.64 18.40
N PRO A 114 15.40 -22.59 19.25
CA PRO A 114 16.42 -21.55 19.33
C PRO A 114 17.51 -21.78 20.37
N LYS A 115 18.64 -21.06 20.24
CA LYS A 115 19.62 -20.86 21.32
C LYS A 115 19.88 -19.38 21.57
N ALA A 116 19.85 -19.04 22.86
CA ALA A 116 20.11 -17.72 23.42
C ALA A 116 21.61 -17.37 23.50
N GLN A 117 21.87 -16.06 23.40
CA GLN A 117 22.92 -15.23 24.02
C GLN A 117 24.40 -15.62 23.91
N THR A 118 25.22 -14.66 23.45
CA THR A 118 26.15 -13.90 24.33
C THR A 118 26.53 -12.56 23.71
N ASP A 119 26.70 -11.57 24.59
CA ASP A 119 27.27 -10.24 24.37
C ASP A 119 28.71 -10.29 23.84
N GLU A 120 29.14 -9.28 23.05
CA GLU A 120 30.42 -8.56 23.17
C GLU A 120 30.45 -7.36 22.21
N ALA A 121 31.11 -6.28 22.66
CA ALA A 121 30.98 -4.90 22.21
C ALA A 121 31.75 -4.55 20.92
N VAL A 122 31.21 -3.62 20.12
CA VAL A 122 32.01 -2.73 19.25
C VAL A 122 31.46 -1.31 19.38
N GLY A 123 32.36 -0.38 19.72
CA GLY A 123 32.04 0.96 20.16
C GLY A 123 31.77 1.98 19.05
N LEU A 124 31.07 3.03 19.50
CA LEU A 124 31.36 4.45 19.29
C LEU A 124 31.73 4.94 17.88
N ALA A 125 30.75 5.47 17.17
CA ALA A 125 30.92 6.73 16.43
C ALA A 125 29.62 7.52 16.49
N LYS A 126 29.68 8.66 17.18
CA LYS A 126 28.62 9.65 17.33
C LYS A 126 28.75 10.63 16.16
N SER A 127 27.67 10.90 15.45
CA SER A 127 27.52 12.13 14.68
C SER A 127 26.07 12.60 14.75
N GLU A 128 25.92 13.73 15.42
CA GLU A 128 24.71 14.55 15.57
C GLU A 128 24.15 14.97 14.20
N SER A 129 22.83 14.89 14.04
CA SER A 129 22.02 15.91 13.34
C SER A 129 20.54 15.56 13.53
N ASN A 130 19.82 16.18 14.47
CA ASN A 130 19.24 17.54 14.48
C ASN A 130 17.74 17.50 14.13
N GLU A 131 16.91 17.51 15.18
CA GLU A 131 15.66 18.28 15.34
C GLU A 131 14.98 18.74 14.03
N LYS A 132 14.04 17.95 13.49
CA LYS A 132 12.96 18.39 12.57
C LYS A 132 11.74 17.45 12.56
N GLU A 133 11.36 16.88 13.71
CA GLU A 133 10.13 16.06 13.78
C GLU A 133 8.94 16.77 14.44
N ASP A 134 9.09 18.00 14.97
CA ASP A 134 8.05 18.65 15.77
C ASP A 134 7.25 19.75 15.03
N GLU A 135 7.41 19.93 13.71
CA GLU A 135 6.73 21.01 12.95
C GLU A 135 5.43 20.56 12.26
N TRP A 136 5.19 19.25 12.13
CA TRP A 136 4.05 18.72 11.37
C TRP A 136 2.74 18.64 12.15
N GLU A 137 2.78 18.59 13.48
CA GLU A 137 1.55 18.50 14.30
C GLU A 137 0.89 19.87 14.54
N GLU A 138 1.61 20.99 14.38
CA GLU A 138 1.06 22.34 14.58
C GLU A 138 0.35 22.90 13.32
N ALA A 139 0.74 22.43 12.14
CA ALA A 139 0.17 22.86 10.85
C ALA A 139 -1.23 22.27 10.58
N VAL A 140 -1.55 21.09 11.13
CA VAL A 140 -2.87 20.46 10.97
C VAL A 140 -3.96 21.12 11.83
N ASP A 141 -3.60 21.72 12.96
CA ASP A 141 -4.57 22.34 13.87
C ASP A 141 -4.93 23.78 13.42
N SER A 142 -3.98 24.50 12.82
CA SER A 142 -4.19 25.86 12.31
C SER A 142 -5.09 25.95 11.08
N ALA A 143 -5.20 24.86 10.28
CA ALA A 143 -6.08 24.82 9.11
C ALA A 143 -7.57 24.66 9.46
N SER A 144 -7.90 24.30 10.71
CA SER A 144 -9.28 24.13 11.17
C SER A 144 -9.99 25.46 11.53
N LYS A 145 -9.27 26.59 11.51
CA LYS A 145 -9.73 27.85 12.11
C LYS A 145 -10.11 28.96 11.11
N ILE A 146 -10.11 28.70 9.81
CA ILE A 146 -10.32 29.73 8.77
C ILE A 146 -11.77 29.74 8.21
N GLU A 147 -12.66 28.83 8.60
CA GLU A 147 -14.03 28.76 8.03
C GLU A 147 -15.13 29.60 8.74
N ASN A 148 -14.81 30.59 9.58
CA ASN A 148 -15.85 31.29 10.37
C ASN A 148 -15.83 32.83 10.37
N ASP A 149 -15.39 33.51 9.30
CA ASP A 149 -15.56 34.97 9.22
C ASP A 149 -15.65 35.49 7.77
N GLU A 150 -16.68 35.09 7.03
CA GLU A 150 -17.19 35.87 5.89
C GLU A 150 -18.72 35.80 5.86
N SER A 151 -19.35 36.41 6.87
CA SER A 151 -20.75 36.80 6.80
C SER A 151 -21.01 38.01 7.70
N ALA A 152 -20.69 39.21 7.20
CA ALA A 152 -21.27 40.47 7.64
C ALA A 152 -21.19 41.51 6.52
#